data_AF-A0A6J8AHK2-F1
#
_entry.id   AF-A0A6J8AHK2-F1
#
_cell.length_a   1.000
_cell.length_b   1.000
_cell.length_c   1.000
_cell.angle_alpha   90.00
_cell.angle_beta   90.00
_cell.angle_gamma   90.00
#
_symmetry.space_group_name_H-M   'P 1'
#
loop_
_entity.id
_entity.type
_entity.pdbx_description
1 polymer ?
#
loop_
_entity_poly.entity_id
_entity_poly.type
_entity_poly.pdbx_seq_one_letter_code
_entity_poly.pdbx_strand_id
1 'polypeptide(L)'
;MKKKNDKYHNFCRIKFNNTKLERAQIPHRSPLLSGSSSECKSPIANVLEAIGNSISQHKLEDVNGGKLSSLTVFSECLKFLKDDVLAYMKHMFTDIIRMRDFYWIITVPTFWSDHGKQFMRLAARQAGIVDELLSLVDEPVAVAIYCKMWQSTKCITSPKEQDDKNNTMTAFDTAGKFLVINCGEDMVHISAYKNQESNKHIELIRPTRVPCGGRDVDNQFLNLVIEIFGVDIWHKFEQKYRFECLKTMRRIESKRSVIGSSDADEVKIRLPAELFQEYRWETGLEFRSAKGVTRSRDKLVFPIQVLNDFFEKSANEIACHVRQLLQKPELEGLGTIFMAGSFSESPFLYEHMKSEFSSFNVLRPKESGLSGLKGAVIFGFTPETIPDAYL
;
A
#
# COMPACT_ATOMS: atom_id res chain seq x y z
N MET A 1 -9.68 31.86 22.67
CA MET A 1 -10.07 30.54 22.14
C MET A 1 -10.65 30.71 20.74
N LYS A 2 -10.28 29.81 19.82
CA LYS A 2 -10.70 29.68 18.41
C LYS A 2 -10.34 30.84 17.46
N LYS A 3 -9.16 30.69 16.83
CA LYS A 3 -8.90 30.97 15.41
C LYS A 3 -7.49 30.45 15.09
N LYS A 4 -7.38 29.20 14.63
CA LYS A 4 -6.18 28.70 13.93
C LYS A 4 -6.58 27.58 12.96
N ASN A 5 -6.24 27.81 11.70
CA ASN A 5 -5.95 26.86 10.63
C ASN A 5 -7.09 26.11 9.91
N ASP A 6 -7.85 26.83 9.08
CA ASP A 6 -8.35 26.32 7.80
C ASP A 6 -7.43 26.82 6.66
N LYS A 7 -6.19 26.31 6.61
CA LYS A 7 -5.23 26.57 5.52
C LYS A 7 -4.67 25.27 4.96
N TYR A 8 -5.55 24.39 4.50
CA TYR A 8 -5.19 23.28 3.61
C TYR A 8 -6.26 23.12 2.52
N HIS A 9 -6.49 24.20 1.78
CA HIS A 9 -7.31 24.18 0.57
C HIS A 9 -6.36 24.25 -0.64
N ASN A 10 -6.02 23.07 -1.16
CA ASN A 10 -5.61 22.77 -2.55
C ASN A 10 -4.75 21.49 -2.54
N PHE A 11 -5.41 20.32 -2.52
CA PHE A 11 -4.72 19.07 -2.86
C PHE A 11 -4.81 18.90 -4.38
N CYS A 12 -3.76 19.27 -5.11
CA CYS A 12 -3.61 18.87 -6.51
C CYS A 12 -3.31 17.37 -6.56
N ARG A 13 -4.20 16.58 -7.16
CA ARG A 13 -3.87 15.20 -7.55
C ARG A 13 -3.11 15.25 -8.87
N ILE A 14 -2.03 14.50 -8.94
CA ILE A 14 -1.33 14.19 -10.19
C ILE A 14 -2.31 13.37 -11.04
N LYS A 15 -2.48 13.77 -12.31
CA LYS A 15 -3.27 13.02 -13.28
C LYS A 15 -2.50 11.77 -13.65
N PHE A 16 -3.05 10.62 -13.27
CA PHE A 16 -2.56 9.33 -13.76
C PHE A 16 -3.51 8.87 -14.85
N ASN A 17 -3.04 8.83 -16.09
CA ASN A 17 -3.83 8.37 -17.23
C ASN A 17 -4.11 6.87 -17.12
N ASN A 18 -5.24 6.50 -16.53
CA ASN A 18 -5.78 5.13 -16.54
C ASN A 18 -6.94 4.95 -17.54
N THR A 19 -7.12 5.86 -18.49
CA THR A 19 -8.26 5.83 -19.42
C THR A 19 -7.82 5.87 -20.88
N LYS A 20 -7.59 4.68 -21.45
CA LYS A 20 -8.11 4.34 -22.77
C LYS A 20 -9.21 3.30 -22.61
N LEU A 21 -10.36 3.74 -22.12
CA LEU A 21 -11.62 3.06 -22.41
C LEU A 21 -12.05 3.52 -23.80
N GLU A 22 -11.43 2.96 -24.84
CA GLU A 22 -11.94 3.11 -26.21
C GLU A 22 -13.17 2.20 -26.35
N ARG A 23 -14.28 2.81 -26.77
CA ARG A 23 -15.53 2.16 -27.15
C ARG A 23 -15.24 1.09 -28.21
N ALA A 24 -15.35 -0.19 -27.85
CA ALA A 24 -15.45 -1.28 -28.80
C ALA A 24 -16.86 -1.88 -28.72
N GLN A 25 -17.63 -1.68 -29.78
CA GLN A 25 -18.87 -2.40 -30.03
C GLN A 25 -18.59 -3.90 -30.04
N ILE A 26 -19.47 -4.67 -29.41
CA ILE A 26 -19.46 -6.14 -29.43
C ILE A 26 -19.89 -6.60 -30.84
N PRO A 27 -19.14 -7.49 -31.49
CA PRO A 27 -19.79 -8.63 -32.11
C PRO A 27 -19.11 -9.96 -31.74
N HIS A 28 -19.96 -10.96 -31.55
CA HIS A 28 -19.66 -12.37 -31.32
C HIS A 28 -18.55 -12.93 -32.22
N ARG A 29 -17.54 -13.58 -31.60
CA ARG A 29 -17.02 -14.94 -31.87
C ARG A 29 -15.66 -15.14 -31.19
N SER A 30 -15.52 -16.20 -30.40
CA SER A 30 -14.21 -16.78 -30.04
C SER A 30 -13.54 -17.35 -31.29
N PRO A 31 -12.19 -17.28 -31.42
CA PRO A 31 -11.35 -18.31 -30.80
C PRO A 31 -10.01 -17.81 -30.22
N LEU A 32 -9.42 -18.69 -29.40
CA LEU A 32 -8.05 -18.72 -28.84
C LEU A 32 -6.98 -17.99 -29.67
N LEU A 33 -6.19 -17.13 -29.01
CA LEU A 33 -4.71 -17.04 -29.11
C LEU A 33 -4.14 -15.97 -28.18
N SER A 34 -2.96 -16.27 -27.67
CA SER A 34 -1.98 -15.43 -26.96
C SER A 34 -2.09 -13.92 -27.21
N GLY A 35 -2.36 -13.15 -26.16
CA GLY A 35 -2.29 -11.69 -26.16
C GLY A 35 -1.62 -11.21 -24.88
N SER A 36 -0.50 -10.52 -25.05
CA SER A 36 0.20 -9.76 -24.01
C SER A 36 -0.78 -8.91 -23.21
N SER A 37 -0.94 -9.21 -21.94
CA SER A 37 -1.66 -8.36 -20.99
C SER A 37 -1.00 -6.98 -21.01
N SER A 38 -1.75 -5.96 -21.42
CA SER A 38 -1.36 -4.57 -21.19
C SER A 38 -1.27 -4.37 -19.69
N GLU A 39 -0.05 -4.46 -19.14
CA GLU A 39 0.24 -4.16 -17.74
C GLU A 39 -0.30 -2.77 -17.45
N CYS A 40 -1.28 -2.68 -16.56
CA CYS A 40 -1.71 -1.41 -15.99
C CYS A 40 -0.58 -0.96 -15.06
N LYS A 41 0.46 -0.33 -15.63
CA LYS A 41 1.60 0.18 -14.89
C LYS A 41 1.09 1.20 -13.87
N SER A 42 1.48 1.02 -12.61
CA SER A 42 1.18 1.99 -11.56
C SER A 42 1.57 3.40 -12.01
N PRO A 43 0.77 4.43 -11.68
CA PRO A 43 1.18 5.84 -11.62
C PRO A 43 2.68 6.11 -11.41
N ILE A 44 3.27 5.42 -10.43
CA ILE A 44 4.66 5.59 -10.02
C ILE A 44 5.63 4.90 -10.99
N ALA A 45 5.25 3.73 -11.53
CA ALA A 45 6.07 2.99 -12.50
C ALA A 45 6.26 3.78 -13.81
N ASN A 46 5.23 4.49 -14.27
CA ASN A 46 5.30 5.33 -15.47
C ASN A 46 6.25 6.55 -15.29
N VAL A 47 6.29 7.12 -14.08
CA VAL A 47 7.21 8.22 -13.76
C VAL A 47 8.66 7.74 -13.80
N LEU A 48 8.93 6.49 -13.40
CA LEU A 48 10.27 5.95 -13.27
C LEU A 48 10.89 5.53 -14.61
N GLU A 49 10.08 4.95 -15.49
CA GLU A 49 10.50 4.66 -16.87
C GLU A 49 10.82 5.95 -17.63
N ALA A 50 10.10 7.04 -17.34
CA ALA A 50 10.36 8.37 -17.92
C ALA A 50 11.58 9.09 -17.32
N ILE A 51 11.91 8.86 -16.04
CA ILE A 51 13.09 9.45 -15.36
C ILE A 51 14.41 8.93 -15.94
N GLY A 52 14.42 7.71 -16.51
CA GLY A 52 15.64 7.08 -17.07
C GLY A 52 16.34 7.88 -18.17
N ASN A 53 15.64 8.80 -18.86
CA ASN A 53 16.23 9.57 -19.97
C ASN A 53 16.60 11.01 -19.62
N SER A 54 16.08 11.59 -18.52
CA SER A 54 16.44 12.94 -18.06
C SER A 54 15.93 13.20 -16.65
N ILE A 55 16.74 12.85 -15.64
CA ILE A 55 16.43 12.89 -14.20
C ILE A 55 15.88 14.26 -13.72
N SER A 56 16.22 15.36 -14.40
CA SER A 56 15.84 16.72 -14.00
C SER A 56 14.71 17.37 -14.83
N GLN A 57 14.27 16.75 -15.94
CA GLN A 57 13.34 17.39 -16.88
C GLN A 57 11.92 16.82 -16.88
N HIS A 58 11.69 15.69 -16.20
CA HIS A 58 10.37 15.09 -16.14
C HIS A 58 9.38 15.95 -15.35
N LYS A 59 8.23 16.28 -15.97
CA LYS A 59 7.15 17.07 -15.36
C LYS A 59 5.93 16.21 -15.08
N LEU A 60 5.37 16.36 -13.88
CA LEU A 60 4.09 15.80 -13.49
C LEU A 60 2.98 16.78 -13.86
N GLU A 61 1.87 16.25 -14.38
CA GLU A 61 0.68 17.03 -14.72
C GLU A 61 -0.40 16.78 -13.67
N ASP A 62 -1.04 17.82 -13.16
CA ASP A 62 -2.19 17.71 -12.26
C ASP A 62 -3.50 17.52 -13.04
N VAL A 63 -4.59 17.25 -12.31
CA VAL A 63 -5.93 17.08 -12.91
C VAL A 63 -6.48 18.32 -13.65
N ASN A 64 -5.90 19.50 -13.42
CA ASN A 64 -6.26 20.75 -14.10
C ASN A 64 -5.32 21.06 -15.29
N GLY A 65 -4.36 20.17 -15.60
CA GLY A 65 -3.37 20.36 -16.65
C GLY A 65 -2.13 21.17 -16.23
N GLY A 66 -2.03 21.56 -14.95
CA GLY A 66 -0.88 22.25 -14.39
C GLY A 66 0.34 21.32 -14.35
N LYS A 67 1.51 21.82 -14.79
CA LYS A 67 2.74 21.01 -14.88
C LYS A 67 3.80 21.50 -13.91
N LEU A 68 4.38 20.59 -13.13
CA LEU A 68 5.48 20.87 -12.20
C LEU A 68 6.58 19.83 -12.36
N SER A 69 7.85 20.22 -12.15
CA SER A 69 8.95 19.25 -12.18
C SER A 69 8.73 18.17 -11.11
N SER A 70 8.90 16.91 -11.50
CA SER A 70 8.87 15.78 -10.58
C SER A 70 9.88 15.96 -9.44
N LEU A 71 11.10 16.44 -9.75
CA LEU A 71 12.11 16.72 -8.74
C LEU A 71 11.60 17.71 -7.69
N THR A 72 10.95 18.80 -8.13
CA THR A 72 10.36 19.79 -7.23
C THR A 72 9.26 19.19 -6.36
N VAL A 73 8.37 18.37 -6.93
CA VAL A 73 7.30 17.71 -6.17
C VAL A 73 7.90 16.83 -5.07
N PHE A 74 8.85 15.95 -5.42
CA PHE A 74 9.46 15.05 -4.44
C PHE A 74 10.30 15.80 -3.40
N SER A 75 11.05 16.83 -3.80
CA SER A 75 11.86 17.62 -2.86
C SER A 75 10.99 18.39 -1.87
N GLU A 76 9.88 18.99 -2.31
CA GLU A 76 8.97 19.70 -1.41
C GLU A 76 8.23 18.73 -0.46
N CYS A 77 7.88 17.52 -0.92
CA CYS A 77 7.35 16.48 -0.04
C CYS A 77 8.36 16.05 1.03
N LEU A 78 9.61 15.77 0.65
CA LEU A 78 10.67 15.40 1.59
C LEU A 78 10.98 16.55 2.56
N LYS A 79 11.00 17.78 2.05
CA LYS A 79 11.23 18.97 2.87
C LYS A 79 10.13 19.15 3.90
N PHE A 80 8.86 18.99 3.50
CA PHE A 80 7.72 19.04 4.42
C PHE A 80 7.86 18.01 5.54
N LEU A 81 8.12 16.74 5.21
CA LEU A 81 8.29 15.68 6.22
C LEU A 81 9.47 15.96 7.16
N LYS A 82 10.60 16.37 6.60
CA LYS A 82 11.81 16.71 7.36
C LYS A 82 11.56 17.90 8.29
N ASP A 83 10.96 18.98 7.79
CA ASP A 83 10.67 20.19 8.57
C ASP A 83 9.63 19.90 9.68
N ASP A 84 8.64 19.03 9.43
CA ASP A 84 7.65 18.61 10.42
C ASP A 84 8.28 17.81 11.56
N VAL A 85 9.16 16.85 11.25
CA VAL A 85 9.94 16.10 12.26
C VAL A 85 10.82 17.04 13.09
N LEU A 86 11.52 17.98 12.45
CA LEU A 86 12.36 18.95 13.18
C LEU A 86 11.52 19.84 14.10
N ALA A 87 10.36 20.29 13.63
CA ALA A 87 9.45 21.11 14.42
C ALA A 87 8.91 20.33 15.62
N TYR A 88 8.50 19.08 15.40
CA TYR A 88 8.07 18.18 16.47
C TYR A 88 9.17 17.96 17.52
N MET A 89 10.39 17.65 17.08
CA MET A 89 11.51 17.39 17.99
C MET A 89 11.89 18.65 18.79
N LYS A 90 11.95 19.84 18.16
CA LYS A 90 12.21 21.11 18.86
C LYS A 90 11.13 21.47 19.88
N HIS A 91 9.90 20.99 19.67
CA HIS A 91 8.82 21.17 20.63
C HIS A 91 8.93 20.17 21.79
N MET A 92 9.39 18.95 21.53
CA MET A 92 9.48 17.88 22.52
C MET A 92 10.71 17.99 23.44
N PHE A 93 11.82 18.55 22.96
CA PHE A 93 13.07 18.63 23.70
C PHE A 93 13.50 20.07 23.92
N THR A 94 14.11 20.34 25.07
CA THR A 94 14.66 21.65 25.43
C THR A 94 16.03 21.94 24.81
N ASP A 95 16.70 20.90 24.31
CA ASP A 95 18.03 21.00 23.72
C ASP A 95 18.00 21.61 22.32
N ILE A 96 19.15 22.17 21.91
CA ILE A 96 19.32 22.71 20.57
C ILE A 96 19.42 21.56 19.57
N ILE A 97 18.29 21.21 18.97
CA ILE A 97 18.20 20.20 17.91
C ILE A 97 18.60 20.81 16.56
N ARG A 98 19.59 20.20 15.91
CA ARG A 98 20.15 20.59 14.61
C ARG A 98 19.90 19.50 13.57
N MET A 99 19.95 19.87 12.30
CA MET A 99 19.84 18.93 11.18
C MET A 99 20.82 17.76 11.24
N ARG A 100 22.05 18.02 11.71
CA ARG A 100 23.12 17.02 11.83
C ARG A 100 22.90 15.98 12.92
N ASP A 101 21.90 16.18 13.78
CA ASP A 101 21.57 15.25 14.85
C ASP A 101 20.65 14.12 14.35
N PHE A 102 20.28 14.15 13.06
CA PHE A 102 19.42 13.16 12.41
C PHE A 102 20.17 12.40 11.34
N TYR A 103 19.95 11.09 11.30
CA TYR A 103 20.27 10.23 10.18
C TYR A 103 18.98 9.80 9.48
N TRP A 104 18.88 10.05 8.18
CA TRP A 104 17.66 9.87 7.39
C TRP A 104 17.74 8.60 6.57
N ILE A 105 16.70 7.77 6.68
CA ILE A 105 16.54 6.59 5.85
C ILE A 105 15.33 6.80 4.94
N ILE A 106 15.54 6.72 3.63
CA ILE A 106 14.45 6.79 2.65
C ILE A 106 14.27 5.39 2.04
N THR A 107 13.07 4.84 2.20
CA THR A 107 12.69 3.59 1.53
C THR A 107 12.45 3.86 0.04
N VAL A 108 13.03 3.03 -0.82
CA VAL A 108 12.82 3.08 -2.27
C VAL A 108 12.23 1.75 -2.77
N PRO A 109 11.30 1.75 -3.74
CA PRO A 109 10.76 0.51 -4.29
C PRO A 109 11.86 -0.37 -4.92
N THR A 110 11.73 -1.70 -4.80
CA THR A 110 12.75 -2.70 -5.17
C THR A 110 13.29 -2.61 -6.60
N PHE A 111 12.51 -2.04 -7.51
CA PHE A 111 12.81 -2.08 -8.95
C PHE A 111 13.24 -0.72 -9.48
N TRP A 112 13.67 0.17 -8.58
CA TRP A 112 14.29 1.41 -8.98
C TRP A 112 15.70 1.12 -9.48
N SER A 113 15.98 1.57 -10.70
CA SER A 113 17.34 1.60 -11.23
C SER A 113 18.21 2.56 -10.42
N ASP A 114 19.53 2.48 -10.61
CA ASP A 114 20.47 3.43 -9.99
C ASP A 114 20.12 4.89 -10.33
N HIS A 115 19.53 5.14 -11.49
CA HIS A 115 19.01 6.45 -11.89
C HIS A 115 17.85 6.90 -11.00
N GLY A 116 16.91 5.99 -10.68
CA GLY A 116 15.84 6.27 -9.72
C GLY A 116 16.40 6.54 -8.32
N LYS A 117 17.32 5.70 -7.84
CA LYS A 117 17.96 5.89 -6.53
C LYS A 117 18.69 7.24 -6.47
N GLN A 118 19.39 7.61 -7.54
CA GLN A 118 20.02 8.92 -7.67
C GLN A 118 19.01 10.07 -7.69
N PHE A 119 17.86 9.91 -8.36
CA PHE A 119 16.78 10.89 -8.32
C PHE A 119 16.30 11.17 -6.89
N MET A 120 16.11 10.13 -6.06
CA MET A 120 15.75 10.35 -4.64
C MET A 120 16.83 11.09 -3.87
N ARG A 121 18.12 10.79 -4.09
CA ARG A 121 19.22 11.52 -3.45
C ARG A 121 19.20 12.99 -3.85
N LEU A 122 18.98 13.31 -5.13
CA LEU A 122 18.85 14.69 -5.59
C LEU A 122 17.65 15.40 -4.96
N ALA A 123 16.50 14.74 -4.88
CA ALA A 123 15.31 15.29 -4.23
C ALA A 123 15.55 15.57 -2.74
N ALA A 124 16.21 14.64 -2.04
CA ALA A 124 16.58 14.77 -0.63
C ALA A 124 17.58 15.92 -0.41
N ARG A 125 18.59 16.05 -1.28
CA ARG A 125 19.54 17.17 -1.25
C ARG A 125 18.83 18.50 -1.45
N GLN A 126 17.89 18.60 -2.40
CA GLN A 126 17.09 19.80 -2.60
C GLN A 126 16.16 20.10 -1.40
N ALA A 127 15.75 19.08 -0.66
CA ALA A 127 15.03 19.21 0.60
C ALA A 127 15.93 19.63 1.79
N GLY A 128 17.24 19.72 1.61
CA GLY A 128 18.22 20.06 2.65
C GLY A 128 18.67 18.89 3.52
N ILE A 129 18.52 17.65 3.03
CA ILE A 129 19.09 16.44 3.63
C ILE A 129 20.41 16.16 2.89
N VAL A 130 21.54 16.22 3.59
CA VAL A 130 22.86 15.99 2.99
C VAL A 130 23.16 14.50 2.85
N ASP A 131 23.95 14.13 1.84
CA ASP A 131 24.21 12.74 1.46
C ASP A 131 24.91 11.96 2.60
N GLU A 132 25.74 12.62 3.41
CA GLU A 132 26.45 12.01 4.55
C GLU A 132 25.50 11.57 5.68
N LEU A 133 24.28 12.11 5.72
CA LEU A 133 23.25 11.82 6.70
C LEU A 133 22.08 11.05 6.10
N LEU A 134 22.27 10.45 4.91
CA LEU A 134 21.21 9.81 4.16
C LEU A 134 21.63 8.40 3.71
N SER A 135 20.78 7.43 4.00
CA SER A 135 20.81 6.13 3.34
C SER A 135 19.50 5.85 2.62
N LEU A 136 19.62 5.13 1.50
CA LEU A 136 18.47 4.54 0.83
C LEU A 136 18.40 3.07 1.20
N VAL A 137 17.20 2.56 1.42
CA VAL A 137 16.96 1.13 1.64
C VAL A 137 15.85 0.67 0.71
N ASP A 138 16.03 -0.49 0.10
CA ASP A 138 14.96 -1.07 -0.70
C ASP A 138 13.79 -1.45 0.22
N GLU A 139 12.57 -1.09 -0.15
CA GLU A 139 11.37 -1.30 0.65
C GLU A 139 11.18 -2.76 1.12
N PRO A 140 11.27 -3.80 0.27
CA PRO A 140 11.10 -5.17 0.76
C PRO A 140 12.19 -5.59 1.74
N VAL A 141 13.37 -4.99 1.63
CA VAL A 141 14.50 -5.23 2.53
C VAL A 141 14.17 -4.65 3.91
N ALA A 142 13.69 -3.39 3.95
CA ALA A 142 13.21 -2.78 5.19
C ALA A 142 12.07 -3.60 5.82
N VAL A 143 11.08 -4.01 5.03
CA VAL A 143 9.96 -4.83 5.52
C VAL A 143 10.46 -6.16 6.11
N ALA A 144 11.42 -6.83 5.46
CA ALA A 144 11.99 -8.09 5.95
C ALA A 144 12.72 -7.92 7.29
N ILE A 145 13.50 -6.83 7.45
CA ILE A 145 14.15 -6.46 8.72
C ILE A 145 13.11 -6.33 9.84
N TYR A 146 12.01 -5.63 9.57
CA TYR A 146 10.95 -5.47 10.57
C TYR A 146 10.30 -6.80 10.94
N CYS A 147 9.96 -7.63 9.95
CA CYS A 147 9.32 -8.93 10.19
C CYS A 147 10.15 -9.83 11.10
N LYS A 148 11.47 -9.91 10.86
CA LYS A 148 12.39 -10.64 11.73
C LYS A 148 12.44 -10.05 13.13
N MET A 149 12.66 -8.74 13.25
CA MET A 149 12.77 -8.10 14.56
C MET A 149 11.49 -8.31 15.39
N TRP A 150 10.32 -8.19 14.75
CA TRP A 150 9.05 -8.44 15.39
C TRP A 150 8.88 -9.90 15.85
N GLN A 151 9.32 -10.87 15.05
CA GLN A 151 9.27 -12.28 15.47
C GLN A 151 10.22 -12.56 16.64
N SER A 152 11.46 -12.05 16.60
CA SER A 152 12.43 -12.20 17.69
C SER A 152 11.93 -11.59 19.00
N THR A 153 11.31 -10.41 18.94
CA THR A 153 10.74 -9.75 20.14
C THR A 153 9.54 -10.49 20.70
N LYS A 154 8.70 -11.12 19.86
CA LYS A 154 7.64 -12.02 20.33
C LYS A 154 8.17 -13.22 21.10
N CYS A 155 9.22 -13.88 20.58
CA CYS A 155 9.87 -15.00 21.27
C CYS A 155 10.40 -14.62 22.67
N ILE A 156 10.82 -13.36 22.87
CA ILE A 156 11.39 -12.88 24.14
C ILE A 156 10.30 -12.44 25.13
N THR A 157 9.24 -11.79 24.64
CA THR A 157 8.30 -11.05 25.50
C THR A 157 7.02 -11.81 25.85
N SER A 158 6.73 -12.94 25.21
CA SER A 158 5.45 -13.63 25.43
C SER A 158 5.52 -15.16 25.33
N PRO A 159 5.81 -15.87 26.44
CA PRO A 159 5.38 -17.25 26.60
C PRO A 159 3.87 -17.37 26.92
N LYS A 160 3.17 -16.26 27.22
CA LYS A 160 1.85 -16.26 27.89
C LYS A 160 0.73 -15.41 27.26
N GLU A 161 0.96 -14.66 26.19
CA GLU A 161 -0.13 -14.01 25.43
C GLU A 161 -0.60 -14.96 24.33
N GLN A 162 -1.32 -16.00 24.75
CA GLN A 162 -1.69 -17.16 23.94
C GLN A 162 -3.22 -17.23 23.83
N ASP A 163 -3.79 -16.47 22.89
CA ASP A 163 -5.20 -16.60 22.50
C ASP A 163 -5.42 -17.54 21.29
N ASP A 164 -4.35 -18.01 20.64
CA ASP A 164 -4.43 -19.06 19.60
C ASP A 164 -3.87 -20.39 20.15
N LYS A 165 -4.75 -21.23 20.72
CA LYS A 165 -4.43 -22.51 21.39
C LYS A 165 -3.77 -23.60 20.53
N ASN A 166 -3.52 -23.37 19.24
CA ASN A 166 -3.03 -24.41 18.32
C ASN A 166 -1.65 -24.16 17.68
N ASN A 167 -0.95 -23.07 18.02
CA ASN A 167 0.37 -22.81 17.45
C ASN A 167 1.47 -22.98 18.50
N THR A 168 1.90 -24.22 18.73
CA THR A 168 3.19 -24.50 19.39
C THR A 168 4.31 -23.94 18.50
N MET A 169 4.75 -22.71 18.77
CA MET A 169 5.92 -22.13 18.13
C MET A 169 7.15 -22.96 18.49
N THR A 170 7.63 -23.77 17.55
CA THR A 170 9.01 -24.26 17.56
C THR A 170 9.93 -23.05 17.55
N ALA A 171 10.93 -23.05 18.44
CA ALA A 171 11.98 -22.04 18.48
C ALA A 171 12.43 -21.70 17.05
N PHE A 172 12.48 -20.42 16.72
CA PHE A 172 12.94 -19.98 15.41
C PHE A 172 14.32 -20.57 15.18
N ASP A 173 14.43 -21.44 14.18
CA ASP A 173 15.73 -21.87 13.72
C ASP A 173 16.43 -20.61 13.25
N THR A 174 17.50 -20.22 13.95
CA THR A 174 18.32 -19.05 13.60
C THR A 174 18.92 -19.17 12.20
N ALA A 175 18.80 -20.34 11.56
CA ALA A 175 19.15 -20.62 10.17
C ALA A 175 17.93 -20.75 9.20
N GLY A 176 16.70 -20.49 9.65
CA GLY A 176 15.47 -20.73 8.90
C GLY A 176 15.26 -19.83 7.68
N LYS A 177 14.45 -20.31 6.71
CA LYS A 177 13.99 -19.55 5.55
C LYS A 177 12.60 -18.97 5.80
N PHE A 178 12.35 -17.76 5.31
CA PHE A 178 11.04 -17.11 5.40
C PHE A 178 10.67 -16.35 4.12
N LEU A 179 9.38 -16.27 3.87
CA LEU A 179 8.78 -15.49 2.78
C LEU A 179 8.20 -14.20 3.37
N VAL A 180 8.27 -13.10 2.62
CA VAL A 180 7.60 -11.84 2.94
C VAL A 180 6.67 -11.48 1.80
N ILE A 181 5.39 -11.31 2.11
CA ILE A 181 4.34 -10.84 1.22
C ILE A 181 4.00 -9.41 1.63
N ASN A 182 4.68 -8.43 1.01
CA ASN A 182 4.42 -7.01 1.21
C ASN A 182 3.21 -6.58 0.36
N CYS A 183 2.03 -6.57 0.97
CA CYS A 183 0.75 -6.25 0.37
C CYS A 183 0.55 -4.73 0.34
N GLY A 184 0.93 -4.11 -0.79
CA GLY A 184 0.72 -2.69 -1.02
C GLY A 184 -0.67 -2.35 -1.57
N GLU A 185 -0.87 -1.07 -1.88
CA GLU A 185 -2.14 -0.56 -2.43
C GLU A 185 -2.33 -0.94 -3.90
N ASP A 186 -1.28 -0.85 -4.71
CA ASP A 186 -1.34 -1.08 -6.16
C ASP A 186 -0.59 -2.35 -6.60
N MET A 187 0.30 -2.84 -5.74
CA MET A 187 1.24 -3.91 -6.05
C MET A 187 1.53 -4.71 -4.80
N VAL A 188 1.51 -6.04 -4.92
CA VAL A 188 2.01 -6.94 -3.88
C VAL A 188 3.41 -7.39 -4.28
N HIS A 189 4.37 -7.18 -3.37
CA HIS A 189 5.77 -7.59 -3.55
C HIS A 189 6.04 -8.84 -2.72
N ILE A 190 6.60 -9.88 -3.35
CA ILE A 190 6.90 -11.14 -2.67
C ILE A 190 8.37 -11.48 -2.79
N SER A 191 9.05 -11.61 -1.65
CA SER A 191 10.48 -11.92 -1.56
C SER A 191 10.77 -12.98 -0.50
N ALA A 192 11.87 -13.70 -0.65
CA ALA A 192 12.24 -14.77 0.26
C ALA A 192 13.69 -14.61 0.74
N TYR A 193 13.92 -14.93 2.01
CA TYR A 193 15.20 -14.75 2.66
C TYR A 193 15.58 -15.99 3.47
N LYS A 194 16.88 -16.21 3.60
CA LYS A 194 17.49 -17.12 4.58
C LYS A 194 18.17 -16.29 5.66
N ASN A 195 17.98 -16.66 6.92
CA ASN A 195 18.76 -16.07 8.00
C ASN A 195 20.22 -16.51 7.93
N GLN A 196 21.11 -15.58 8.29
CA GLN A 196 22.51 -15.86 8.53
C GLN A 196 22.87 -15.43 9.97
N GLU A 197 23.97 -15.96 10.49
CA GLU A 197 24.65 -15.42 11.67
C GLU A 197 24.90 -13.90 11.49
N SER A 198 24.94 -13.14 12.59
CA SER A 198 25.14 -11.67 12.61
C SER A 198 23.98 -10.79 12.10
N ASN A 199 22.73 -11.18 12.32
CA ASN A 199 21.51 -10.47 11.85
C ASN A 199 21.41 -10.28 10.32
N LYS A 200 22.34 -10.85 9.54
CA LYS A 200 22.37 -10.77 8.09
C LYS A 200 21.34 -11.66 7.41
N HIS A 201 20.94 -11.25 6.21
CA HIS A 201 20.02 -12.00 5.36
C HIS A 201 20.58 -12.24 3.98
N ILE A 202 20.39 -13.45 3.49
CA ILE A 202 20.65 -13.80 2.09
C ILE A 202 19.30 -13.82 1.40
N GLU A 203 19.15 -12.98 0.38
CA GLU A 203 17.99 -13.02 -0.52
C GLU A 203 18.03 -14.32 -1.34
N LEU A 204 17.01 -15.16 -1.17
CA LEU A 204 16.86 -16.42 -1.89
C LEU A 204 16.12 -16.22 -3.21
N ILE A 205 15.09 -15.37 -3.18
CA ILE A 205 14.27 -15.03 -4.33
C ILE A 205 14.21 -13.53 -4.42
N ARG A 206 14.70 -12.99 -5.55
CA ARG A 206 14.52 -11.59 -5.90
C ARG A 206 13.05 -11.22 -5.80
N PRO A 207 12.72 -10.03 -5.29
CA PRO A 207 11.33 -9.66 -5.11
C PRO A 207 10.59 -9.77 -6.44
N THR A 208 9.45 -10.45 -6.40
CA THR A 208 8.51 -10.60 -7.50
C THR A 208 7.28 -9.72 -7.24
N ARG A 209 6.44 -9.52 -8.25
CA ARG A 209 5.28 -8.62 -8.17
C ARG A 209 4.01 -9.29 -8.63
N VAL A 210 2.91 -8.98 -7.96
CA VAL A 210 1.54 -9.23 -8.42
C VAL A 210 0.87 -7.87 -8.59
N PRO A 211 0.30 -7.54 -9.77
CA PRO A 211 -0.31 -6.24 -10.06
C PRO A 211 -1.73 -6.14 -9.48
N CYS A 212 -1.83 -6.39 -8.18
CA CYS A 212 -3.04 -6.26 -7.39
C CYS A 212 -2.70 -5.65 -6.01
N GLY A 213 -3.68 -5.09 -5.33
CA GLY A 213 -3.54 -4.62 -3.96
C GLY A 213 -4.85 -4.14 -3.37
N GLY A 214 -4.73 -3.33 -2.31
CA GLY A 214 -5.89 -2.78 -1.62
C GLY A 214 -6.75 -1.85 -2.49
N ARG A 215 -6.15 -1.17 -3.47
CA ARG A 215 -6.88 -0.26 -4.37
C ARG A 215 -7.84 -1.00 -5.29
N ASP A 216 -7.56 -2.26 -5.64
CA ASP A 216 -8.50 -3.07 -6.42
C ASP A 216 -9.82 -3.26 -5.67
N VAL A 217 -9.75 -3.49 -4.36
CA VAL A 217 -10.93 -3.60 -3.49
C VAL A 217 -11.68 -2.26 -3.44
N ASP A 218 -10.95 -1.15 -3.25
CA ASP A 218 -11.55 0.19 -3.21
C ASP A 218 -12.23 0.54 -4.53
N ASN A 219 -11.65 0.14 -5.65
CA ASN A 219 -12.21 0.33 -6.99
C ASN A 219 -13.47 -0.50 -7.19
N GLN A 220 -13.51 -1.76 -6.73
CA GLN A 220 -14.74 -2.56 -6.80
C GLN A 220 -15.87 -1.94 -5.99
N PHE A 221 -15.55 -1.43 -4.79
CA PHE A 221 -16.51 -0.70 -3.99
C PHE A 221 -17.03 0.54 -4.72
N LEU A 222 -16.12 1.35 -5.27
CA LEU A 222 -16.48 2.56 -6.00
C LEU A 222 -17.31 2.24 -7.25
N ASN A 223 -16.96 1.20 -7.99
CA ASN A 223 -17.72 0.74 -9.16
C ASN A 223 -19.14 0.35 -8.77
N LEU A 224 -19.35 -0.37 -7.65
CA LEU A 224 -20.70 -0.67 -7.17
C LEU A 224 -21.48 0.62 -6.85
N VAL A 225 -20.84 1.61 -6.22
CA VAL A 225 -21.47 2.93 -5.98
C VAL A 225 -21.83 3.61 -7.30
N ILE A 226 -20.93 3.64 -8.28
CA ILE A 226 -21.17 4.21 -9.61
C ILE A 226 -22.32 3.49 -10.31
N GLU A 227 -22.39 2.17 -10.22
CA GLU A 227 -23.47 1.37 -10.82
C GLU A 227 -24.82 1.60 -10.13
N ILE A 228 -24.82 1.83 -8.82
CA ILE A 228 -26.03 2.12 -8.04
C ILE A 228 -26.61 3.49 -8.42
N PHE A 229 -25.78 4.53 -8.50
CA PHE A 229 -26.23 5.89 -8.77
C PHE A 229 -26.29 6.23 -10.26
N GLY A 230 -25.57 5.49 -11.10
CA GLY A 230 -25.42 5.78 -12.53
C GLY A 230 -24.18 6.61 -12.82
N VAL A 231 -23.52 6.28 -13.94
CA VAL A 231 -22.25 6.89 -14.38
C VAL A 231 -22.37 8.40 -14.56
N ASP A 232 -23.46 8.88 -15.16
CA ASP A 232 -23.66 10.31 -15.42
C ASP A 232 -23.82 11.13 -14.13
N ILE A 233 -24.55 10.57 -13.15
CA ILE A 233 -24.76 11.20 -11.84
C ILE A 233 -23.45 11.25 -11.07
N TRP A 234 -22.70 10.14 -11.05
CA TRP A 234 -21.39 10.08 -10.42
C TRP A 234 -20.43 11.09 -11.06
N HIS A 235 -20.39 11.19 -12.38
CA HIS A 235 -19.51 12.11 -13.08
C HIS A 235 -19.85 13.59 -12.78
N LYS A 236 -21.14 13.96 -12.73
CA LYS A 236 -21.58 15.29 -12.30
C LYS A 236 -21.16 15.58 -10.85
N PHE A 237 -21.36 14.62 -9.96
CA PHE A 237 -20.94 14.70 -8.56
C PHE A 237 -19.41 14.89 -8.45
N GLU A 238 -18.62 14.10 -9.19
CA GLU A 238 -17.17 14.16 -9.17
C GLU A 238 -16.63 15.51 -9.63
N GLN A 239 -17.18 16.07 -10.71
CA GLN A 239 -16.75 17.37 -11.21
C GLN A 239 -17.04 18.50 -10.22
N LYS A 240 -18.20 18.47 -9.56
CA LYS A 240 -18.68 19.55 -8.69
C LYS A 240 -18.16 19.45 -7.26
N TYR A 241 -17.94 18.22 -6.76
CA TYR A 241 -17.65 17.94 -5.35
C TYR A 241 -16.40 17.06 -5.16
N ARG A 242 -15.32 17.36 -5.90
CA ARG A 242 -14.04 16.62 -5.86
C ARG A 242 -13.54 16.29 -4.46
N PHE A 243 -13.61 17.24 -3.52
CA PHE A 243 -13.16 17.01 -2.14
C PHE A 243 -13.99 15.97 -1.40
N GLU A 244 -15.29 15.90 -1.67
CA GLU A 244 -16.16 14.86 -1.10
C GLU A 244 -15.93 13.50 -1.76
N CYS A 245 -15.55 13.44 -3.04
CA CYS A 245 -15.06 12.19 -3.66
C CYS A 245 -13.81 11.67 -2.95
N LEU A 246 -12.83 12.54 -2.68
CA LEU A 246 -11.62 12.16 -1.93
C LEU A 246 -11.94 11.63 -0.54
N LYS A 247 -12.82 12.30 0.20
CA LYS A 247 -13.28 11.81 1.50
C LYS A 247 -14.01 10.48 1.40
N THR A 248 -14.80 10.28 0.35
CA THR A 248 -15.52 9.03 0.12
C THR A 248 -14.56 7.88 -0.12
N MET A 249 -13.54 8.06 -0.96
CA MET A 249 -12.48 7.07 -1.17
C MET A 249 -11.78 6.70 0.14
N ARG A 250 -11.40 7.69 0.97
CA ARG A 250 -10.79 7.41 2.30
C ARG A 250 -11.73 6.67 3.25
N ARG A 251 -13.04 6.97 3.19
CA ARG A 251 -14.05 6.25 4.00
C ARG A 251 -14.15 4.79 3.56
N ILE A 252 -14.09 4.51 2.25
CA ILE A 252 -14.07 3.15 1.70
C ILE A 252 -12.81 2.41 2.16
N GLU A 253 -11.64 3.00 1.95
CA GLU A 253 -10.33 2.45 2.35
C GLU A 253 -10.31 2.06 3.83
N SER A 254 -10.83 2.94 4.70
CA SER A 254 -10.92 2.70 6.16
C SER A 254 -11.84 1.55 6.56
N LYS A 255 -12.70 1.05 5.66
CA LYS A 255 -13.60 -0.07 5.92
C LYS A 255 -13.00 -1.43 5.59
N ARG A 256 -11.86 -1.49 4.91
CA ARG A 256 -11.17 -2.76 4.64
C ARG A 256 -10.78 -3.50 5.92
N SER A 257 -10.52 -2.78 7.01
CA SER A 257 -10.16 -3.35 8.31
C SER A 257 -11.34 -3.98 9.08
N VAL A 258 -12.58 -3.72 8.66
CA VAL A 258 -13.79 -4.33 9.26
C VAL A 258 -14.41 -5.41 8.37
N ILE A 259 -13.90 -5.60 7.16
CA ILE A 259 -14.40 -6.61 6.23
C ILE A 259 -13.62 -7.92 6.47
N GLY A 260 -14.35 -9.02 6.61
CA GLY A 260 -13.78 -10.34 6.93
C GLY A 260 -13.60 -10.63 8.42
N SER A 261 -14.00 -9.73 9.33
CA SER A 261 -14.15 -10.08 10.75
C SER A 261 -15.47 -10.82 10.96
N SER A 262 -15.47 -11.90 11.75
CA SER A 262 -16.59 -12.84 11.96
C SER A 262 -17.89 -12.21 12.49
N ASP A 263 -17.85 -10.97 12.97
CA ASP A 263 -18.88 -10.41 13.84
C ASP A 263 -19.85 -9.45 13.12
N ALA A 264 -19.68 -9.22 11.81
CA ALA A 264 -20.47 -8.22 11.08
C ALA A 264 -21.15 -8.79 9.82
N ASP A 265 -22.49 -8.84 9.84
CA ASP A 265 -23.30 -9.18 8.66
C ASP A 265 -23.39 -8.05 7.63
N GLU A 266 -23.15 -6.81 8.06
CA GLU A 266 -23.30 -5.61 7.23
C GLU A 266 -22.24 -4.55 7.54
N VAL A 267 -21.83 -3.82 6.50
CA VAL A 267 -20.92 -2.67 6.61
C VAL A 267 -21.63 -1.40 6.18
N LYS A 268 -21.53 -0.37 7.02
CA LYS A 268 -22.17 0.94 6.78
C LYS A 268 -21.13 1.97 6.35
N ILE A 269 -21.29 2.53 5.15
CA ILE A 269 -20.43 3.59 4.62
C ILE A 269 -21.24 4.86 4.43
N ARG A 270 -20.78 5.95 5.04
CA ARG A 270 -21.37 7.29 4.84
C ARG A 270 -21.02 7.81 3.46
N LEU A 271 -22.04 8.20 2.70
CA LEU A 271 -21.85 8.93 1.44
C LEU A 271 -22.18 10.42 1.60
N PRO A 272 -21.61 11.29 0.75
CA PRO A 272 -21.90 12.72 0.74
C PRO A 272 -23.38 12.98 0.47
N ALA A 273 -23.98 13.96 1.15
CA ALA A 273 -25.38 14.32 0.96
C ALA A 273 -25.64 14.82 -0.47
N GLU A 274 -24.63 15.48 -1.03
CA GLU A 274 -24.58 16.03 -2.37
C GLU A 274 -24.77 14.93 -3.43
N LEU A 275 -24.22 13.73 -3.24
CA LEU A 275 -24.44 12.63 -4.19
C LEU A 275 -25.91 12.18 -4.22
N PHE A 276 -26.56 12.08 -3.05
CA PHE A 276 -28.00 11.79 -2.98
C PHE A 276 -28.84 12.94 -3.56
N GLN A 277 -28.35 14.18 -3.48
CA GLN A 277 -29.01 15.34 -4.04
C GLN A 277 -28.96 15.32 -5.58
N GLU A 278 -27.78 15.07 -6.16
CA GLU A 278 -27.60 14.87 -7.61
C GLU A 278 -28.48 13.71 -8.11
N TYR A 279 -28.57 12.60 -7.37
CA TYR A 279 -29.49 11.51 -7.70
C TYR A 279 -30.96 11.96 -7.73
N ARG A 280 -31.41 12.71 -6.72
CA ARG A 280 -32.79 13.20 -6.65
C ARG A 280 -33.09 14.18 -7.78
N TRP A 281 -32.15 15.07 -8.11
CA TRP A 281 -32.35 16.04 -9.19
C TRP A 281 -32.48 15.38 -10.56
N GLU A 282 -31.69 14.35 -10.82
CA GLU A 282 -31.68 13.67 -12.13
C GLU A 282 -32.85 12.69 -12.28
N THR A 283 -33.26 12.01 -11.20
CA THR A 283 -34.29 10.95 -11.27
C THR A 283 -35.66 11.39 -10.78
N GLY A 284 -35.76 12.48 -10.00
CA GLY A 284 -36.97 12.86 -9.26
C GLY A 284 -37.29 11.94 -8.07
N LEU A 285 -36.45 10.95 -7.76
CA LEU A 285 -36.70 9.92 -6.77
C LEU A 285 -35.74 10.00 -5.58
N GLU A 286 -36.20 9.49 -4.43
CA GLU A 286 -35.32 9.21 -3.29
C GLU A 286 -34.67 7.84 -3.43
N PHE A 287 -33.34 7.80 -3.38
CA PHE A 287 -32.62 6.53 -3.31
C PHE A 287 -32.99 5.78 -2.02
N ARG A 288 -33.45 4.53 -2.16
CA ARG A 288 -33.80 3.63 -1.05
C ARG A 288 -32.92 2.38 -1.03
N SER A 289 -32.80 1.70 -2.16
CA SER A 289 -32.00 0.49 -2.30
C SER A 289 -31.74 0.14 -3.76
N ALA A 290 -30.60 -0.48 -4.05
CA ALA A 290 -30.29 -1.10 -5.33
C ALA A 290 -29.18 -2.14 -5.14
N LYS A 291 -29.17 -3.21 -5.95
CA LYS A 291 -28.12 -4.25 -5.94
C LYS A 291 -27.80 -4.82 -4.55
N GLY A 292 -28.84 -5.06 -3.74
CA GLY A 292 -28.69 -5.57 -2.36
C GLY A 292 -28.16 -4.54 -1.35
N VAL A 293 -27.82 -3.33 -1.78
CA VAL A 293 -27.38 -2.23 -0.92
C VAL A 293 -28.58 -1.36 -0.55
N THR A 294 -28.76 -1.07 0.73
CA THR A 294 -29.85 -0.23 1.23
C THR A 294 -29.33 1.10 1.78
N ARG A 295 -30.20 2.11 1.83
CA ARG A 295 -29.89 3.41 2.43
C ARG A 295 -30.45 3.48 3.84
N SER A 296 -29.58 3.84 4.79
CA SER A 296 -29.95 4.22 6.15
C SER A 296 -29.45 5.65 6.43
N ARG A 297 -30.35 6.64 6.34
CA ARG A 297 -30.04 8.08 6.44
C ARG A 297 -29.02 8.53 5.39
N ASP A 298 -27.80 8.86 5.83
CA ASP A 298 -26.66 9.30 5.04
C ASP A 298 -25.66 8.17 4.76
N LYS A 299 -26.00 6.92 5.09
CA LYS A 299 -25.16 5.75 4.91
C LYS A 299 -25.78 4.78 3.92
N LEU A 300 -24.93 4.16 3.11
CA LEU A 300 -25.24 2.91 2.43
C LEU A 300 -24.85 1.74 3.33
N VAL A 301 -25.70 0.72 3.33
CA VAL A 301 -25.58 -0.51 4.09
C VAL A 301 -25.33 -1.64 3.09
N PHE A 302 -24.14 -2.21 3.16
CA PHE A 302 -23.67 -3.26 2.27
C PHE A 302 -23.71 -4.60 3.02
N PRO A 303 -24.33 -5.64 2.46
CA PRO A 303 -24.17 -6.99 2.97
C PRO A 303 -22.70 -7.41 2.92
N ILE A 304 -22.20 -8.06 3.97
CA ILE A 304 -20.79 -8.47 4.06
C ILE A 304 -20.40 -9.42 2.92
N GLN A 305 -21.32 -10.27 2.46
CA GLN A 305 -21.10 -11.20 1.35
C GLN A 305 -20.69 -10.47 0.07
N VAL A 306 -21.40 -9.39 -0.30
CA VAL A 306 -21.06 -8.56 -1.46
C VAL A 306 -19.67 -7.95 -1.32
N LEU A 307 -19.27 -7.59 -0.11
CA LEU A 307 -17.96 -6.99 0.14
C LEU A 307 -16.82 -8.01 0.14
N ASN A 308 -17.08 -9.26 0.55
CA ASN A 308 -16.09 -10.34 0.49
C ASN A 308 -15.68 -10.63 -0.97
N ASP A 309 -16.64 -10.64 -1.89
CA ASP A 309 -16.40 -10.83 -3.33
C ASP A 309 -15.37 -9.82 -3.89
N PHE A 310 -15.31 -8.61 -3.31
CA PHE A 310 -14.35 -7.58 -3.75
C PHE A 310 -12.89 -7.94 -3.46
N PHE A 311 -12.64 -8.85 -2.52
CA PHE A 311 -11.29 -9.27 -2.14
C PHE A 311 -10.86 -10.55 -2.86
N GLU A 312 -11.81 -11.38 -3.30
CA GLU A 312 -11.53 -12.72 -3.83
C GLU A 312 -10.50 -12.70 -4.95
N LYS A 313 -10.66 -11.77 -5.92
CA LYS A 313 -9.74 -11.65 -7.04
C LYS A 313 -8.30 -11.43 -6.55
N SER A 314 -8.06 -10.37 -5.77
CA SER A 314 -6.72 -10.04 -5.29
C SER A 314 -6.15 -11.14 -4.38
N ALA A 315 -6.97 -11.71 -3.50
CA ALA A 315 -6.55 -12.78 -2.59
C ALA A 315 -6.11 -14.04 -3.37
N ASN A 316 -6.92 -14.46 -4.35
CA ASN A 316 -6.62 -15.62 -5.19
C ASN A 316 -5.38 -15.40 -6.09
N GLU A 317 -5.18 -14.19 -6.62
CA GLU A 317 -4.01 -13.84 -7.42
C GLU A 317 -2.72 -13.90 -6.57
N ILE A 318 -2.75 -13.35 -5.36
CA ILE A 318 -1.62 -13.43 -4.41
C ILE A 318 -1.35 -14.89 -4.04
N ALA A 319 -2.38 -15.65 -3.64
CA ALA A 319 -2.26 -17.05 -3.28
C ALA A 319 -1.68 -17.90 -4.43
N CYS A 320 -2.17 -17.69 -5.65
CA CYS A 320 -1.66 -18.38 -6.83
C CYS A 320 -0.17 -18.13 -7.05
N HIS A 321 0.26 -16.87 -6.95
CA HIS A 321 1.66 -16.50 -7.11
C HIS A 321 2.56 -17.08 -6.01
N VAL A 322 2.08 -17.05 -4.75
CA VAL A 322 2.81 -17.67 -3.62
C VAL A 322 2.95 -19.18 -3.82
N ARG A 323 1.90 -19.88 -4.24
CA ARG A 323 1.97 -21.33 -4.57
C ARG A 323 3.03 -21.63 -5.61
N GLN A 324 3.13 -20.82 -6.67
CA GLN A 324 4.16 -20.99 -7.70
C GLN A 324 5.58 -20.77 -7.15
N LEU A 325 5.76 -19.78 -6.28
CA LEU A 325 7.07 -19.53 -5.66
C LEU A 325 7.49 -20.68 -4.74
N LEU A 326 6.56 -21.23 -3.95
CA LEU A 326 6.85 -22.32 -3.01
C LEU A 326 7.25 -23.64 -3.69
N GLN A 327 7.02 -23.79 -5.00
CA GLN A 327 7.50 -24.94 -5.78
C GLN A 327 8.99 -24.86 -6.14
N LYS A 328 9.63 -23.70 -5.90
CA LYS A 328 11.04 -23.49 -6.24
C LYS A 328 11.97 -24.21 -5.24
N PRO A 329 13.01 -24.91 -5.70
CA PRO A 329 13.93 -25.65 -4.82
C PRO A 329 14.65 -24.73 -3.81
N GLU A 330 14.87 -23.46 -4.15
CA GLU A 330 15.47 -22.47 -3.24
C GLU A 330 14.62 -22.25 -1.97
N LEU A 331 13.32 -22.51 -2.04
CA LEU A 331 12.37 -22.36 -0.93
C LEU A 331 12.07 -23.67 -0.18
N GLU A 332 12.75 -24.77 -0.53
CA GLU A 332 12.61 -26.02 0.23
C GLU A 332 12.98 -25.80 1.71
N GLY A 333 12.16 -26.31 2.64
CA GLY A 333 12.33 -26.11 4.08
C GLY A 333 11.90 -24.73 4.60
N LEU A 334 11.19 -23.93 3.80
CA LEU A 334 10.59 -22.67 4.27
C LEU A 334 9.49 -22.93 5.30
N GLY A 335 9.63 -22.33 6.48
CA GLY A 335 8.69 -22.55 7.59
C GLY A 335 7.74 -21.40 7.87
N THR A 336 8.12 -20.16 7.53
CA THR A 336 7.38 -18.95 7.91
C THR A 336 7.03 -18.08 6.71
N ILE A 337 5.78 -17.60 6.66
CA ILE A 337 5.31 -16.62 5.69
C ILE A 337 4.85 -15.37 6.45
N PHE A 338 5.48 -14.24 6.21
CA PHE A 338 5.08 -12.96 6.76
C PHE A 338 4.16 -12.21 5.81
N MET A 339 3.05 -11.71 6.34
CA MET A 339 2.18 -10.76 5.66
C MET A 339 2.42 -9.36 6.19
N ALA A 340 2.89 -8.47 5.33
CA ALA A 340 3.24 -7.08 5.65
C ALA A 340 2.57 -6.10 4.68
N GLY A 341 2.70 -4.79 4.91
CA GLY A 341 2.10 -3.75 4.07
C GLY A 341 0.65 -3.44 4.46
N SER A 342 0.13 -2.29 4.03
CA SER A 342 -1.17 -1.76 4.47
C SER A 342 -2.32 -2.72 4.15
N PHE A 343 -2.29 -3.36 2.98
CA PHE A 343 -3.37 -4.26 2.57
C PHE A 343 -3.41 -5.56 3.39
N SER A 344 -2.28 -5.98 3.99
CA SER A 344 -2.24 -7.15 4.89
C SER A 344 -3.02 -6.95 6.19
N GLU A 345 -3.35 -5.70 6.55
CA GLU A 345 -4.16 -5.39 7.73
C GLU A 345 -5.63 -5.80 7.55
N SER A 346 -6.06 -6.09 6.32
CA SER A 346 -7.38 -6.67 6.06
C SER A 346 -7.53 -8.03 6.75
N PRO A 347 -8.55 -8.21 7.62
CA PRO A 347 -8.87 -9.51 8.20
C PRO A 347 -9.19 -10.55 7.13
N PHE A 348 -9.98 -10.18 6.11
CA PHE A 348 -10.31 -11.07 4.99
C PHE A 348 -9.06 -11.64 4.32
N LEU A 349 -8.13 -10.77 3.90
CA LEU A 349 -6.92 -11.20 3.19
C LEU A 349 -6.04 -12.08 4.09
N TYR A 350 -5.89 -11.72 5.37
CA TYR A 350 -5.09 -12.49 6.30
C TYR A 350 -5.65 -13.89 6.54
N GLU A 351 -6.95 -14.02 6.80
CA GLU A 351 -7.59 -15.33 7.03
C GLU A 351 -7.59 -16.19 5.77
N HIS A 352 -7.80 -15.60 4.59
CA HIS A 352 -7.68 -16.30 3.31
C HIS A 352 -6.29 -16.92 3.15
N MET A 353 -5.23 -16.13 3.35
CA MET A 353 -3.85 -16.60 3.21
C MET A 353 -3.45 -17.58 4.32
N LYS A 354 -3.93 -17.39 5.55
CA LYS A 354 -3.71 -18.31 6.68
C LYS A 354 -4.36 -19.68 6.40
N SER A 355 -5.55 -19.69 5.82
CA SER A 355 -6.25 -20.93 5.42
C SER A 355 -5.54 -21.61 4.24
N GLU A 356 -5.16 -20.86 3.21
CA GLU A 356 -4.52 -21.39 2.00
C GLU A 356 -3.14 -22.02 2.30
N PHE A 357 -2.38 -21.42 3.20
CA PHE A 357 -1.02 -21.84 3.55
C PHE A 357 -0.94 -22.43 4.97
N SER A 358 -1.95 -23.22 5.35
CA SER A 358 -2.08 -23.79 6.71
C SER A 358 -0.92 -24.71 7.13
N SER A 359 -0.13 -25.22 6.18
CA SER A 359 1.08 -25.99 6.44
C SER A 359 2.29 -25.12 6.82
N PHE A 360 2.17 -23.80 6.72
CA PHE A 360 3.21 -22.83 7.05
C PHE A 360 2.79 -22.00 8.26
N ASN A 361 3.77 -21.45 8.96
CA ASN A 361 3.51 -20.44 9.99
C ASN A 361 3.24 -19.08 9.32
N VAL A 362 1.97 -18.79 9.02
CA VAL A 362 1.54 -17.50 8.46
C VAL A 362 1.42 -16.49 9.58
N LEU A 363 2.25 -15.44 9.54
CA LEU A 363 2.35 -14.42 10.57
C LEU A 363 2.08 -13.03 9.98
N ARG A 364 1.33 -12.21 10.72
CA ARG A 364 1.17 -10.78 10.42
C ARG A 364 1.77 -9.94 11.55
N PRO A 365 2.85 -9.18 11.32
CA PRO A 365 3.41 -8.27 12.30
C PRO A 365 2.37 -7.25 12.81
N LYS A 366 2.53 -6.79 14.06
CA LYS A 366 1.69 -5.68 14.59
C LYS A 366 1.96 -4.43 13.76
N GLU A 367 0.92 -3.68 13.41
CA GLU A 367 1.02 -2.48 12.57
C GLU A 367 1.75 -2.77 11.25
N SER A 368 1.31 -3.84 10.56
CA SER A 368 1.97 -4.35 9.35
C SER A 368 2.03 -3.31 8.23
N GLY A 369 1.09 -2.35 8.19
CA GLY A 369 1.13 -1.19 7.28
C GLY A 369 2.31 -0.25 7.48
N LEU A 370 2.95 -0.27 8.66
CA LEU A 370 4.13 0.53 8.97
C LEU A 370 5.44 -0.27 8.85
N SER A 371 5.40 -1.51 8.37
CA SER A 371 6.57 -2.41 8.36
C SER A 371 7.76 -1.82 7.60
N GLY A 372 7.54 -1.16 6.46
CA GLY A 372 8.61 -0.52 5.69
C GLY A 372 9.28 0.62 6.47
N LEU A 373 8.50 1.46 7.14
CA LEU A 373 9.02 2.57 7.94
C LEU A 373 9.75 2.09 9.19
N LYS A 374 9.16 1.17 9.95
CA LYS A 374 9.79 0.60 11.16
C LYS A 374 11.06 -0.17 10.80
N GLY A 375 11.02 -0.91 9.71
CA GLY A 375 12.17 -1.59 9.14
C GLY A 375 13.30 -0.66 8.76
N ALA A 376 12.98 0.47 8.11
CA ALA A 376 13.95 1.49 7.75
C ALA A 376 14.60 2.14 8.97
N VAL A 377 13.84 2.38 10.05
CA VAL A 377 14.41 2.86 11.32
C VAL A 377 15.39 1.84 11.89
N ILE A 378 15.01 0.55 11.96
CA ILE A 378 15.88 -0.52 12.46
C ILE A 378 17.16 -0.61 11.61
N PHE A 379 17.03 -0.51 10.29
CA PHE A 379 18.15 -0.49 9.34
C PHE A 379 19.14 0.64 9.67
N GLY A 380 18.64 1.86 9.92
CA GLY A 380 19.51 3.00 10.27
C GLY A 380 20.32 2.83 11.56
N PHE A 381 19.81 2.05 12.52
CA PHE A 381 20.53 1.72 13.76
C PHE A 381 21.44 0.48 13.64
N THR A 382 21.32 -0.29 12.56
CA THR A 382 22.05 -1.55 12.38
C THR A 382 22.61 -1.68 10.95
N PRO A 383 23.51 -0.78 10.51
CA PRO A 383 24.00 -0.75 9.13
C PRO A 383 24.74 -2.03 8.69
N GLU A 384 25.20 -2.85 9.65
CA GLU A 384 25.83 -4.16 9.36
C GLU A 384 24.83 -5.23 8.90
N THR A 385 23.52 -4.94 8.83
CA THR A 385 22.52 -6.00 8.68
C THR A 385 22.40 -6.62 7.30
N ILE A 386 22.81 -6.08 6.14
CA ILE A 386 22.63 -6.79 4.83
C ILE A 386 23.66 -6.31 3.76
N PRO A 387 23.88 -7.03 2.62
CA PRO A 387 25.19 -7.36 2.03
C PRO A 387 25.84 -6.20 1.26
N ASP A 388 27.15 -6.30 1.00
CA ASP A 388 27.98 -5.33 0.28
C ASP A 388 27.46 -4.88 -1.10
N ALA A 389 26.46 -5.57 -1.67
CA ALA A 389 25.82 -5.21 -2.94
C ALA A 389 24.90 -3.97 -2.86
N TYR A 390 24.71 -3.39 -1.67
CA TYR A 390 23.86 -2.20 -1.44
C TYR A 390 24.61 -1.00 -0.84
N LEU A 391 25.93 -1.15 -0.59
CA LEU A 391 26.87 -0.06 -0.32
C LEU A 391 27.54 0.34 -1.62
#